data_AF-A0A7D5RR11-F1
#
_entry.id   AF-A0A7D5RR11-F1
#
_cell.length_a   1.000
_cell.length_b   1.000
_cell.length_c   1.000
_cell.angle_alpha   90.00
_cell.angle_beta   90.00
_cell.angle_gamma   90.00
#
_symmetry.space_group_name_H-M   'P 1'
#
loop_
_entity.id
_entity.type
_entity.pdbx_description
1 polymer ?
#
loop_
_entity_poly.entity_id
_entity_poly.type
_entity_poly.pdbx_seq_one_letter_code
_entity_poly.pdbx_strand_id
1 'polypeptide(L)'
;MKRQKSVGHVKEEIFVLKALTHKQLAQMYGVSWLTFQNWIKRLSMKWEKTGHFYHIHQVKKIFQLFGLPKQIIISTEDVETIFKN
;
A
#
# COMPACT_ATOMS: atom_id res chain seq x y z
N MET A 1 -5.62 4.18 46.10
CA MET A 1 -5.05 3.40 44.97
C MET A 1 -5.57 3.98 43.66
N LYS A 2 -4.74 4.66 42.86
CA LYS A 2 -5.11 5.11 41.51
C LYS A 2 -4.37 4.24 40.49
N ARG A 3 -5.13 3.49 39.68
CA ARG A 3 -4.63 2.67 38.56
C ARG A 3 -3.98 3.59 37.51
N GLN A 4 -2.67 3.52 37.35
CA GLN A 4 -1.98 4.09 36.19
C GLN A 4 -2.31 3.22 34.97
N LYS A 5 -3.01 3.79 34.00
CA LYS A 5 -3.16 3.20 32.66
C LYS A 5 -1.86 3.50 31.89
N SER A 6 -1.12 2.46 31.53
CA SER A 6 0.01 2.55 30.61
C SER A 6 -0.49 2.98 29.24
N VAL A 7 -0.28 4.24 28.88
CA VAL A 7 -0.52 4.74 27.53
C VAL A 7 0.59 4.17 26.64
N GLY A 8 0.27 3.08 25.93
CA GLY A 8 1.12 2.57 24.87
C GLY A 8 1.35 3.68 23.84
N HIS A 9 2.61 4.06 23.63
CA HIS A 9 2.97 5.02 22.59
C HIS A 9 2.71 4.35 21.24
N VAL A 10 1.53 4.58 20.66
CA VAL A 10 1.30 4.35 19.24
C VAL A 10 2.15 5.39 18.53
N LYS A 11 3.33 5.01 18.05
CA LYS A 11 4.09 5.87 17.14
C LYS A 11 3.17 6.14 15.95
N GLU A 12 2.70 7.37 15.83
CA GLU A 12 1.96 7.82 14.66
C GLU A 12 2.92 7.74 13.48
N GLU A 13 2.87 6.62 12.74
CA GLU A 13 3.57 6.49 11.47
C GLU A 13 2.89 7.43 10.48
N ILE A 14 3.47 8.62 10.31
CA ILE A 14 3.00 9.60 9.34
C ILE A 14 3.23 9.01 7.94
N PHE A 15 2.17 8.48 7.34
CA PHE A 15 2.23 7.97 5.98
C PHE A 15 2.15 9.14 4.99
N VAL A 16 3.31 9.62 4.54
CA VAL A 16 3.39 10.69 3.52
C VAL A 16 3.03 10.12 2.15
N LEU A 17 1.90 10.54 1.60
CA LEU A 17 1.47 10.16 0.25
C LEU A 17 2.41 10.75 -0.81
N LYS A 18 2.83 9.90 -1.75
CA LYS A 18 3.69 10.26 -2.89
C LYS A 18 3.04 9.79 -4.18
N ALA A 19 3.48 10.33 -5.31
CA ALA A 19 3.14 9.74 -6.61
C ALA A 19 3.79 8.36 -6.70
N LEU A 20 3.02 7.37 -7.16
CA LEU A 20 3.46 5.97 -7.17
C LEU A 20 3.21 5.34 -8.52
N THR A 21 4.13 4.48 -8.93
CA THR A 21 3.93 3.65 -10.11
C THR A 21 2.92 2.55 -9.85
N HIS A 22 2.34 2.09 -10.93
CA HIS A 22 1.63 0.82 -11.07
C HIS A 22 2.32 -0.37 -10.37
N LYS A 23 3.64 -0.51 -10.55
CA LYS A 23 4.42 -1.61 -9.94
C LYS A 23 4.51 -1.47 -8.43
N GLN A 24 4.81 -0.26 -7.94
CA GLN A 24 4.90 0.01 -6.50
C GLN A 24 3.56 -0.23 -5.81
N LEU A 25 2.44 0.19 -6.40
CA LEU A 25 1.12 -0.08 -5.85
C LEU A 25 0.82 -1.58 -5.79
N ALA A 26 1.06 -2.31 -6.88
CA ALA A 26 0.88 -3.76 -6.89
C ALA A 26 1.72 -4.46 -5.80
N GLN A 27 2.98 -4.06 -5.65
CA GLN A 27 3.88 -4.56 -4.59
C GLN A 27 3.38 -4.26 -3.18
N MET A 28 2.93 -3.02 -2.91
CA MET A 28 2.38 -2.66 -1.60
C MET A 28 1.14 -3.48 -1.24
N TYR A 29 0.32 -3.84 -2.22
CA TYR A 29 -0.84 -4.72 -2.01
C TYR A 29 -0.47 -6.22 -2.05
N GLY A 30 0.79 -6.58 -2.28
CA GLY A 30 1.24 -7.98 -2.35
C GLY A 30 0.66 -8.75 -3.54
N VAL A 31 0.32 -8.07 -4.64
CA VAL A 31 -0.31 -8.68 -5.82
C VAL A 31 0.52 -8.48 -7.09
N SER A 32 0.29 -9.33 -8.09
CA SER A 32 0.88 -9.15 -9.41
C SER A 32 0.36 -7.87 -10.07
N TRP A 33 1.15 -7.32 -11.02
CA TRP A 33 0.73 -6.18 -11.82
C TRP A 33 -0.59 -6.46 -12.56
N LEU A 34 -0.77 -7.64 -13.15
CA LEU A 34 -1.98 -7.99 -13.89
C LEU A 34 -3.22 -7.98 -12.99
N THR A 35 -3.07 -8.49 -11.76
CA THR A 35 -4.13 -8.46 -10.74
C THR A 35 -4.50 -7.02 -10.39
N PHE A 36 -3.50 -6.19 -10.09
CA PHE A 36 -3.73 -4.78 -9.76
C PHE A 36 -4.38 -4.02 -10.92
N GLN A 37 -3.91 -4.24 -12.16
CA GLN A 37 -4.49 -3.63 -13.36
C GLN A 37 -5.96 -4.02 -13.53
N ASN A 38 -6.32 -5.28 -13.26
CA ASN A 38 -7.70 -5.75 -13.33
C ASN A 38 -8.58 -5.09 -12.25
N TRP A 39 -8.05 -4.85 -11.06
CA TRP A 39 -8.76 -4.09 -10.03
C TRP A 39 -9.04 -2.66 -10.47
N ILE A 40 -8.02 -1.97 -10.98
CA ILE A 40 -8.15 -0.59 -11.46
C ILE A 40 -9.16 -0.50 -12.62
N LYS A 41 -9.13 -1.44 -13.57
CA LYS A 41 -10.08 -1.49 -14.69
C LYS A 41 -11.53 -1.60 -14.22
N ARG A 42 -11.80 -2.34 -13.14
CA ARG A 42 -13.15 -2.53 -12.58
C ARG A 42 -13.74 -1.26 -11.97
N LEU A 43 -12.90 -0.28 -11.63
CA LEU A 43 -13.36 0.96 -11.00
C LEU A 43 -14.04 1.93 -11.98
N SER A 44 -14.07 1.64 -13.29
CA SER A 44 -14.68 2.47 -14.36
C SER A 44 -14.32 3.96 -14.29
N MET A 45 -13.21 4.28 -13.61
CA MET A 45 -12.74 5.65 -13.46
C MET A 45 -11.81 5.97 -14.63
N LYS A 46 -12.11 7.08 -15.30
CA LYS A 46 -11.17 7.71 -16.23
C LYS A 46 -10.01 8.28 -15.43
N TRP A 47 -9.02 7.45 -15.15
CA TRP A 47 -7.72 7.93 -14.73
C TRP A 47 -7.12 8.63 -15.95
N GLU A 48 -7.01 9.96 -15.90
CA GLU A 48 -6.28 10.70 -16.93
C GLU A 48 -4.91 10.06 -17.09
N LYS A 49 -4.59 9.65 -18.32
CA LYS A 49 -3.36 8.92 -18.64
C LYS A 49 -2.18 9.89 -18.66
N THR A 50 -1.78 10.37 -17.50
CA THR A 50 -0.50 11.08 -17.33
C THR A 50 0.62 10.08 -17.06
N GLY A 51 0.86 9.19 -18.04
CA GLY A 51 2.05 8.34 -18.08
C GLY A 51 2.05 7.11 -17.16
N HIS A 52 3.21 6.81 -16.56
CA HIS A 52 3.49 5.56 -15.83
C HIS A 52 3.23 5.62 -14.32
N PHE A 53 2.74 6.75 -13.81
CA PHE A 53 2.55 7.02 -12.39
C PHE A 53 1.12 7.44 -12.10
N TYR A 54 0.64 7.10 -10.91
CA TYR A 54 -0.54 7.68 -10.32
C TYR A 54 -0.14 8.92 -9.52
N HIS A 55 -0.80 10.04 -9.79
CA HIS A 55 -0.64 11.25 -9.00
C HIS A 55 -1.14 11.04 -7.57
N ILE A 56 -0.72 11.92 -6.65
CA ILE A 56 -1.04 11.83 -5.21
C ILE A 56 -2.55 11.69 -4.97
N HIS A 57 -3.38 12.44 -5.70
CA HIS A 57 -4.85 12.34 -5.60
C HIS A 57 -5.37 10.98 -6.05
N GLN A 58 -4.75 10.39 -7.07
CA GLN A 58 -5.13 9.08 -7.58
C GLN A 58 -4.70 7.97 -6.62
N VAL A 59 -3.48 8.04 -6.09
CA VAL A 59 -2.98 7.14 -5.04
C VAL A 59 -3.88 7.20 -3.80
N LYS A 60 -4.24 8.40 -3.35
CA LYS A 60 -5.18 8.59 -2.23
C LYS A 60 -6.50 7.88 -2.49
N LYS A 61 -7.05 8.02 -3.70
CA LYS A 61 -8.33 7.40 -4.06
C LYS A 61 -8.23 5.88 -4.18
N ILE A 62 -7.12 5.36 -4.70
CA ILE A 62 -6.82 3.92 -4.71
C ILE A 62 -6.81 3.38 -3.27
N PHE A 63 -6.13 4.06 -2.35
CA PHE A 63 -6.09 3.65 -0.94
C PHE A 63 -7.45 3.73 -0.25
N GLN A 64 -8.28 4.72 -0.59
CA GLN A 64 -9.65 4.80 -0.09
C GLN A 64 -10.53 3.64 -0.59
N LEU A 65 -10.29 3.16 -1.82
CA LEU A 65 -11.10 2.11 -2.45
C LEU A 65 -10.67 0.70 -2.06
N PHE A 66 -9.37 0.44 -2.01
CA PHE A 66 -8.83 -0.90 -1.71
C PHE A 66 -8.36 -1.06 -0.25
N GLY A 67 -8.44 0.01 0.54
CA GLY A 67 -7.86 0.08 1.88
C GLY A 67 -6.37 0.44 1.85
N LEU A 68 -5.85 0.84 3.02
CA LEU A 68 -4.42 1.08 3.17
C LEU A 68 -3.69 -0.26 3.05
N PRO A 69 -2.66 -0.36 2.20
CA PRO A 69 -1.84 -1.56 2.15
C PRO A 69 -1.21 -1.75 3.53
N LYS A 70 -1.50 -2.87 4.19
CA LYS A 70 -0.77 -3.25 5.40
C LYS A 70 0.65 -3.55 4.92
N GLN A 71 1.60 -2.70 5.30
CA GLN A 71 3.01 -3.00 5.07
C GLN A 71 3.28 -4.33 5.77
N ILE A 72 3.43 -5.41 5.00
CA ILE A 72 4.04 -6.61 5.52
C ILE A 72 5.52 -6.23 5.60
N ILE A 73 5.96 -5.86 6.80
CA ILE A 73 7.39 -5.72 7.08
C ILE A 73 7.90 -7.16 7.08
N ILE A 74 8.45 -7.58 5.95
CA ILE A 74 9.07 -8.89 5.81
C ILE A 74 10.53 -8.70 6.21
N SER A 75 11.01 -9.45 7.20
CA SER A 75 12.44 -9.47 7.56
C SER A 75 13.25 -9.96 6.36
N THR A 76 14.49 -9.51 6.20
CA THR A 76 15.43 -10.07 5.20
C THR A 76 15.57 -11.60 5.34
N GLU A 77 15.37 -12.14 6.54
CA GLU A 77 15.41 -13.60 6.82
C GLU A 77 14.20 -14.34 6.22
N ASP A 78 13.02 -13.72 6.27
CA ASP A 78 11.79 -14.28 5.71
C ASP A 78 11.86 -14.31 4.16
N VAL A 79 12.54 -13.32 3.57
CA VAL A 79 12.78 -13.25 2.12
C VAL A 79 13.62 -14.43 1.64
N GLU A 80 14.70 -14.78 2.34
CA GLU A 80 15.58 -15.90 1.96
C GLU A 80 14.86 -17.26 1.98
N THR A 81 13.87 -17.42 2.86
CA THR A 81 13.08 -18.65 2.96
C THR A 81 12.09 -18.79 1.81
N ILE A 82 11.52 -17.68 1.34
CA ILE A 82 10.56 -17.67 0.23
C ILE A 82 11.22 -18.01 -1.11
N PHE A 83 12.47 -17.62 -1.32
CA PHE A 83 13.20 -17.84 -2.59
C PHE A 83 13.99 -19.17 -2.65
N LYS A 84 13.90 -20.03 -1.63
CA LYS A 84 14.61 -21.32 -1.58
C LYS A 84 13.80 -22.53 -2.06
N ASN A 85 12.59 -22.33 -2.58
CA ASN A 85 11.76 -23.40 -3.16
C ASN A 85 11.74 -23.38 -4.68
#